data_AF-A0A0H5RE57-F1
#
_entry.id   AF-A0A0H5RE57-F1
#
_cell.length_a   1.000
_cell.length_b   1.000
_cell.length_c   1.000
_cell.angle_alpha   90.00
_cell.angle_beta   90.00
_cell.angle_gamma   90.00
#
_symmetry.space_group_name_H-M   'P 1'
#
loop_
_entity.id
_entity.type
_entity.pdbx_description
1 polymer ?
#
loop_
_entity_poly.entity_id
_entity_poly.type
_entity_poly.pdbx_seq_one_letter_code
_entity_poly.pdbx_strand_id
1 'polypeptide(L)'
;MVGRHPPLTVDGQLFTWSGSAKNEIAVYYRCKKYRATSLRAEGCHSTLTVLDDGTILGPSEHTCERQISAQAIDIRQQMSNMADELSLNRTLSAGAIWTRISQELISPLSDSILKVLTKTQILRRVSHARNGSRAADRLQDVEQPELSLSMDGMTSFLCFNTPFYEGTTQGRVTGWGLPGLYCI
;
A
#
# COMPACT_ATOMS: atom_id res chain seq x y z
N MET A 1 -28.07 22.41 -30.21
CA MET A 1 -26.87 22.93 -29.50
C MET A 1 -26.80 22.19 -28.18
N VAL A 2 -25.72 21.47 -27.88
CA VAL A 2 -25.62 20.71 -26.61
C VAL A 2 -25.36 21.71 -25.49
N GLY A 3 -26.43 22.16 -24.82
CA GLY A 3 -26.35 23.07 -23.69
C GLY A 3 -25.55 22.42 -22.57
N ARG A 4 -24.42 23.05 -22.19
CA ARG A 4 -23.71 22.64 -20.97
C ARG A 4 -24.54 23.12 -19.78
N HIS A 5 -25.27 22.20 -19.17
CA HIS A 5 -25.95 22.47 -17.91
C HIS A 5 -24.91 22.61 -16.78
N PRO A 6 -24.90 23.73 -16.04
CA PRO A 6 -23.96 23.92 -14.95
C PRO A 6 -24.28 22.97 -13.78
N PRO A 7 -23.29 22.64 -12.93
CA PRO A 7 -23.56 21.90 -11.70
C PRO A 7 -24.47 22.70 -10.78
N LEU A 8 -25.37 22.00 -10.07
CA LEU A 8 -26.39 22.58 -9.21
C LEU A 8 -26.11 22.21 -7.75
N THR A 9 -26.31 23.13 -6.82
CA THR A 9 -26.19 22.86 -5.37
C THR A 9 -27.57 22.93 -4.73
N VAL A 10 -27.99 21.84 -4.10
CA VAL A 10 -29.28 21.73 -3.37
C VAL A 10 -28.97 21.08 -2.02
N ASP A 11 -29.49 21.67 -0.93
CA ASP A 11 -29.27 21.20 0.45
C ASP A 11 -27.78 21.00 0.82
N GLY A 12 -26.90 21.86 0.27
CA GLY A 12 -25.45 21.78 0.47
C GLY A 12 -24.77 20.63 -0.28
N GLN A 13 -25.50 19.85 -1.07
CA GLN A 13 -24.98 18.76 -1.90
C GLN A 13 -24.83 19.20 -3.36
N LEU A 14 -23.70 18.86 -3.97
CA LEU A 14 -23.42 19.20 -5.36
C LEU A 14 -23.92 18.10 -6.31
N PHE A 15 -24.69 18.50 -7.30
CA PHE A 15 -25.22 17.66 -8.37
C PHE A 15 -24.60 18.03 -9.72
N THR A 16 -24.39 17.00 -10.55
CA THR A 16 -23.81 17.11 -11.88
C THR A 16 -24.81 16.61 -12.91
N TRP A 17 -24.86 17.27 -14.07
CA TRP A 17 -25.74 16.89 -15.16
C TRP A 17 -25.50 15.44 -15.61
N SER A 18 -26.58 14.69 -15.76
CA SER A 18 -26.56 13.31 -16.25
C SER A 18 -27.31 13.10 -17.55
N GLY A 19 -28.29 13.95 -17.87
CA GLY A 19 -29.06 13.86 -19.11
C GLY A 19 -30.24 14.81 -19.13
N SER A 20 -30.99 14.83 -20.22
CA SER A 20 -32.24 15.57 -20.37
C SER A 20 -33.27 14.72 -21.14
N ALA A 21 -34.56 14.99 -20.92
CA ALA A 21 -35.62 14.44 -21.74
C ALA A 21 -35.48 14.92 -23.19
N LYS A 22 -36.01 14.16 -24.16
CA LYS A 22 -35.90 14.47 -25.60
C LYS A 22 -36.39 15.87 -26.00
N ASN A 23 -37.33 16.42 -25.22
CA ASN A 23 -37.91 17.74 -25.44
C ASN A 23 -37.40 18.79 -24.46
N GLU A 24 -36.34 18.49 -23.69
CA GLU A 24 -35.78 19.34 -22.62
C GLU A 24 -36.76 19.75 -21.49
N ILE A 25 -37.97 19.19 -21.47
CA ILE A 25 -39.00 19.38 -20.43
C ILE A 25 -38.50 18.97 -19.03
N ALA A 26 -37.49 18.09 -18.97
CA ALA A 26 -36.86 17.70 -17.73
C ALA A 26 -35.35 17.52 -17.93
N VAL A 27 -34.57 18.01 -16.97
CA VAL A 27 -33.12 17.84 -16.89
C VAL A 27 -32.79 17.01 -15.66
N TYR A 28 -32.06 15.92 -15.86
CA TYR A 28 -31.66 14.99 -14.82
C TYR A 28 -30.26 15.31 -14.33
N TYR A 29 -30.14 15.32 -13.01
CA TYR A 29 -28.89 15.51 -12.30
C TYR A 29 -28.65 14.34 -11.34
N ARG A 30 -27.37 14.07 -11.07
CA ARG A 30 -26.90 13.05 -10.12
C ARG A 30 -25.89 13.64 -9.16
N CYS A 31 -25.83 13.12 -7.94
CA CYS A 31 -24.84 13.54 -6.95
C CYS A 31 -23.41 13.49 -7.54
N LYS A 32 -22.58 14.49 -7.24
CA LYS A 32 -21.16 14.51 -7.64
C LYS A 32 -20.43 13.25 -7.19
N LYS A 33 -20.77 12.76 -6.00
CA LYS A 33 -20.27 11.50 -5.45
C LYS A 33 -21.09 10.32 -6.00
N TYR A 34 -21.30 10.22 -7.31
CA TYR A 34 -22.07 9.11 -7.89
C TYR A 34 -21.31 7.78 -7.88
N ARG A 35 -20.03 7.79 -8.25
CA ARG A 35 -19.21 6.57 -8.41
C ARG A 35 -18.50 6.14 -7.11
N ALA A 36 -18.41 4.84 -6.86
CA ALA A 36 -17.53 4.30 -5.84
C ALA A 36 -16.06 4.73 -6.07
N THR A 37 -15.30 4.84 -4.99
CA THR A 37 -13.86 5.19 -5.01
C THR A 37 -13.11 4.32 -4.01
N SER A 38 -11.78 4.31 -4.05
CA SER A 38 -10.95 3.59 -3.06
C SER A 38 -11.22 3.98 -1.60
N LEU A 39 -11.74 5.20 -1.37
CA LEU A 39 -12.09 5.70 -0.04
C LEU A 39 -13.58 5.53 0.30
N ARG A 40 -14.41 5.09 -0.66
CA ARG A 40 -15.86 4.93 -0.48
C ARG A 40 -16.36 3.79 -1.35
N ALA A 41 -16.61 2.65 -0.71
CA ALA A 41 -17.02 1.40 -1.36
C ALA A 41 -18.33 1.54 -2.15
N GLU A 42 -19.25 2.38 -1.70
CA GLU A 42 -20.56 2.56 -2.35
C GLU A 42 -20.71 3.92 -3.05
N GLY A 43 -21.34 3.90 -4.22
CA GLY A 43 -21.75 5.10 -4.95
C GLY A 43 -22.90 5.84 -4.26
N CYS A 44 -23.08 7.13 -4.56
CA CYS A 44 -24.30 7.83 -4.17
C CYS A 44 -25.26 7.91 -5.34
N HIS A 45 -26.37 7.19 -5.21
CA HIS A 45 -27.40 7.13 -6.23
C HIS A 45 -28.47 8.22 -6.06
N SER A 46 -28.17 9.27 -5.28
CA SER A 46 -29.06 10.42 -5.17
C SER A 46 -29.16 11.16 -6.51
N THR A 47 -30.40 11.41 -6.92
CA THR A 47 -30.77 12.04 -8.17
C THR A 47 -31.71 13.20 -7.93
N LEU A 48 -31.69 14.14 -8.84
CA LEU A 48 -32.51 15.34 -8.83
C LEU A 48 -33.01 15.59 -10.25
N THR A 49 -34.27 15.97 -10.39
CA THR A 49 -34.86 16.34 -11.69
C THR A 49 -35.29 17.80 -11.63
N VAL A 50 -34.93 18.57 -12.65
CA VAL A 50 -35.36 19.97 -12.81
C VAL A 50 -36.30 20.01 -14.01
N LEU A 51 -37.53 20.45 -13.81
CA LEU A 51 -38.52 20.64 -14.86
C LEU A 51 -38.31 21.99 -15.58
N ASP A 52 -38.94 22.16 -16.73
CA ASP A 52 -38.87 23.37 -17.56
C ASP A 52 -39.44 24.63 -16.89
N ASP A 53 -40.43 24.45 -16.02
CA ASP A 53 -41.00 25.49 -15.15
C ASP A 53 -40.07 25.91 -13.99
N GLY A 54 -38.91 25.26 -13.86
CA GLY A 54 -37.95 25.48 -12.78
C GLY A 54 -38.24 24.69 -11.50
N THR A 55 -39.29 23.86 -11.49
CA THR A 55 -39.61 23.00 -10.34
C THR A 55 -38.53 21.93 -10.17
N ILE A 56 -38.05 21.79 -8.94
CA ILE A 56 -37.04 20.82 -8.57
C ILE A 56 -37.72 19.63 -7.87
N LEU A 57 -37.60 18.44 -8.46
CA LEU A 57 -38.07 17.17 -7.90
C LEU A 57 -36.89 16.39 -7.33
N GLY A 58 -36.88 16.22 -6.01
CA GLY A 58 -35.79 15.60 -5.24
C GLY A 58 -35.22 16.56 -4.20
N PRO A 59 -34.04 16.27 -3.61
CA PRO A 59 -33.18 15.11 -3.89
C PRO A 59 -33.67 13.82 -3.23
N SER A 60 -33.36 12.67 -3.84
CA SER A 60 -33.49 11.37 -3.16
C SER A 60 -32.43 11.21 -2.06
N GLU A 61 -32.68 10.32 -1.09
CA GLU A 61 -31.80 10.13 0.10
C GLU A 61 -30.33 9.94 -0.30
N HIS A 62 -29.45 10.71 0.34
CA HIS A 62 -28.01 10.64 0.10
C HIS A 62 -27.37 9.49 0.87
N THR A 63 -26.98 8.43 0.16
CA THR A 63 -26.12 7.38 0.74
C THR A 63 -24.68 7.85 0.99
N CYS A 64 -24.23 8.98 0.41
CA CYS A 64 -22.89 9.54 0.69
C CYS A 64 -22.76 10.24 2.05
N GLU A 65 -23.87 10.49 2.74
CA GLU A 65 -23.87 11.10 4.08
C GLU A 65 -23.96 10.08 5.19
N ARG A 66 -24.25 8.80 4.87
CA ARG A 66 -24.01 7.69 5.79
C ARG A 66 -22.51 7.59 6.00
N GLN A 67 -22.01 8.37 6.95
CA GLN A 67 -20.67 8.25 7.49
C GLN A 67 -20.56 6.83 8.04
N ILE A 68 -19.99 5.94 7.24
CA ILE A 68 -19.33 4.76 7.79
C ILE A 68 -18.11 5.34 8.51
N SER A 69 -18.30 5.77 9.76
CA SER A 69 -17.24 6.20 10.66
C SER A 69 -16.44 4.99 11.15
N ALA A 70 -16.05 4.10 10.25
CA ALA A 70 -14.94 3.23 10.55
C ALA A 70 -13.71 4.14 10.52
N GLN A 71 -13.37 4.72 11.66
CA GLN A 71 -12.09 5.39 11.85
C GLN A 71 -11.01 4.34 11.60
N ALA A 72 -10.51 4.30 10.37
CA ALA A 72 -9.46 3.36 10.01
C ALA A 72 -8.21 3.72 10.80
N ILE A 73 -7.76 2.82 11.66
CA ILE A 73 -6.57 3.03 12.49
C ILE A 73 -5.35 2.99 11.56
N ASP A 74 -4.62 4.10 11.50
CA ASP A 74 -3.43 4.20 10.66
C ASP A 74 -2.18 3.81 11.44
N ILE A 75 -1.68 2.61 11.18
CA ILE A 75 -0.49 2.07 11.85
C ILE A 75 0.75 2.12 10.95
N ARG A 76 0.68 2.77 9.78
CA ARG A 76 1.80 2.80 8.82
C ARG A 76 3.07 3.39 9.40
N GLN A 77 2.94 4.41 10.25
CA GLN A 77 4.09 5.03 10.92
C GLN A 77 4.71 4.10 11.96
N GLN A 78 3.88 3.41 12.76
CA GLN A 78 4.35 2.43 13.74
C GLN A 78 5.08 1.27 13.07
N MET A 79 4.51 0.73 11.98
CA MET A 79 5.16 -0.32 11.19
C MET A 79 6.48 0.15 10.58
N SER A 80 6.56 1.41 10.14
CA SER A 80 7.80 1.98 9.59
C SER A 80 8.90 2.07 10.64
N ASN A 81 8.57 2.62 11.82
CA ASN A 81 9.53 2.77 12.92
C ASN A 81 10.04 1.40 13.39
N MET A 82 9.13 0.44 13.57
CA MET A 82 9.49 -0.91 13.99
C MET A 82 10.33 -1.63 12.93
N ALA A 83 10.02 -1.46 11.64
CA ALA A 83 10.84 -2.01 10.57
C ALA A 83 12.25 -1.40 10.55
N ASP A 84 12.39 -0.10 10.78
CA ASP A 84 13.68 0.57 10.82
C ASP A 84 14.51 0.10 12.02
N GLU A 85 13.91 0.01 13.21
CA GLU A 85 14.56 -0.49 14.42
C GLU A 85 15.04 -1.94 14.25
N LEU A 86 14.16 -2.82 13.76
CA LEU A 86 14.51 -4.22 13.51
C LEU A 86 15.51 -4.40 12.37
N SER A 87 15.57 -3.46 11.42
CA SER A 87 16.50 -3.53 10.30
C SER A 87 17.96 -3.37 10.72
N LEU A 88 18.21 -2.72 11.87
CA LEU A 88 19.54 -2.60 12.48
C LEU A 88 20.10 -3.96 12.90
N ASN A 89 19.24 -4.89 13.31
CA ASN A 89 19.64 -6.26 13.60
C ASN A 89 19.70 -7.09 12.31
N ARG A 90 20.92 -7.28 11.78
CA ARG A 90 21.17 -8.02 10.54
C ARG A 90 20.98 -9.53 10.64
N THR A 91 20.92 -10.09 11.85
CA THR A 91 20.66 -11.53 12.06
C THR A 91 19.24 -11.95 11.67
N LEU A 92 18.29 -11.01 11.71
CA LEU A 92 16.90 -11.26 11.33
C LEU A 92 16.75 -11.17 9.81
N SER A 93 16.10 -12.15 9.20
CA SER A 93 15.70 -12.04 7.79
C SER A 93 14.60 -10.98 7.63
N ALA A 94 14.51 -10.35 6.46
CA ALA A 94 13.44 -9.39 6.18
C ALA A 94 12.03 -10.03 6.29
N GLY A 95 11.92 -11.33 5.99
CA GLY A 95 10.71 -12.12 6.22
C GLY A 95 10.36 -12.26 7.70
N ALA A 96 11.36 -12.55 8.56
CA ALA A 96 11.16 -12.64 10.00
C ALA A 96 10.74 -11.28 10.62
N ILE A 97 11.31 -10.18 10.12
CA ILE A 97 10.92 -8.81 10.52
C ILE A 97 9.44 -8.56 10.18
N TRP A 98 8.99 -8.92 8.98
CA TRP A 98 7.57 -8.83 8.61
C TRP A 98 6.67 -9.65 9.54
N THR A 99 7.03 -10.91 9.79
CA THR A 99 6.24 -11.79 10.67
C THR A 99 6.10 -11.19 12.07
N ARG A 100 7.19 -10.63 12.61
CA ARG A 100 7.17 -9.99 13.92
C ARG A 100 6.29 -8.74 13.96
N ILE A 101 6.42 -7.85 12.97
CA ILE A 101 5.56 -6.66 12.83
C ILE A 101 4.08 -7.08 12.72
N SER A 102 3.78 -8.12 11.94
CA SER A 102 2.42 -8.62 11.79
C SER A 102 1.85 -9.17 13.10
N GLN A 103 2.67 -9.87 13.89
CA GLN A 103 2.25 -10.42 15.18
C GLN A 103 2.04 -9.33 16.23
N GLU A 104 2.92 -8.33 16.29
CA GLU A 104 2.88 -7.30 17.33
C GLU A 104 1.90 -6.14 17.02
N LEU A 105 1.71 -5.77 15.75
CA LEU A 105 0.90 -4.60 15.38
C LEU A 105 -0.42 -4.95 14.68
N ILE A 106 -0.48 -6.04 13.92
CA ILE A 106 -1.67 -6.39 13.13
C ILE A 106 -2.57 -7.36 13.90
N SER A 107 -1.98 -8.42 14.49
CA SER A 107 -2.73 -9.46 15.20
C SER A 107 -3.60 -8.93 16.35
N PRO A 108 -3.18 -7.94 17.16
CA PRO A 108 -4.01 -7.43 18.25
C PRO A 108 -5.22 -6.61 17.78
N LEU A 109 -5.23 -6.19 16.51
CA LEU A 109 -6.22 -5.29 15.92
C LEU A 109 -7.03 -5.97 14.81
N SER A 110 -7.18 -7.30 14.85
CA SER A 110 -7.83 -8.11 13.81
C SER A 110 -9.23 -7.64 13.43
N ASP A 111 -9.97 -7.07 14.39
CA ASP A 111 -11.37 -6.68 14.23
C ASP A 111 -11.54 -5.21 13.80
N SER A 112 -10.42 -4.49 13.64
CA SER A 112 -10.40 -3.08 13.26
C SER A 112 -10.07 -2.91 11.77
N ILE A 113 -10.62 -1.85 11.15
CA ILE A 113 -10.21 -1.46 9.80
C ILE A 113 -8.86 -0.75 9.91
N LEU A 114 -7.81 -1.37 9.37
CA LEU A 114 -6.44 -0.87 9.47
C LEU A 114 -5.93 -0.30 8.15
N LYS A 115 -5.20 0.83 8.24
CA LYS A 115 -4.27 1.24 7.18
C LYS A 115 -2.89 0.74 7.54
N VAL A 116 -2.40 -0.23 6.77
CA VAL A 116 -1.13 -0.93 7.01
C VAL A 116 -0.16 -0.74 5.85
N LEU A 117 1.13 -1.02 6.11
CA LEU A 117 2.10 -1.22 5.05
C LEU A 117 2.01 -2.65 4.53
N THR A 118 2.16 -2.80 3.22
CA THR A 118 2.22 -4.13 2.59
C THR A 118 3.54 -4.83 2.91
N LYS A 119 3.54 -6.17 2.87
CA LYS A 119 4.75 -6.98 3.04
C LYS A 119 5.89 -6.52 2.12
N THR A 120 5.60 -6.27 0.85
CA THR A 120 6.60 -5.81 -0.13
C THR A 120 7.17 -4.44 0.22
N GLN A 121 6.36 -3.51 0.74
CA GLN A 121 6.85 -2.21 1.22
C GLN A 121 7.80 -2.36 2.42
N ILE A 122 7.47 -3.22 3.38
CA ILE A 122 8.35 -3.51 4.53
C ILE A 122 9.66 -4.16 4.08
N LEU A 123 9.61 -5.18 3.21
CA LEU A 123 10.80 -5.84 2.70
C LEU A 123 11.73 -4.86 1.97
N ARG A 124 11.17 -3.98 1.12
CA ARG A 124 11.94 -2.92 0.43
C ARG A 124 12.54 -1.94 1.42
N ARG A 125 11.80 -1.56 2.47
CA ARG A 125 12.30 -0.65 3.51
C ARG A 125 13.47 -1.26 4.27
N VAL A 126 13.37 -2.52 4.68
CA VAL A 126 14.47 -3.27 5.34
C VAL A 126 15.69 -3.35 4.43
N SER A 127 15.50 -3.72 3.17
CA SER A 127 16.59 -3.76 2.18
C SER A 127 17.24 -2.39 2.00
N HIS A 128 16.45 -1.32 1.92
CA HIS A 128 16.95 0.04 1.79
C HIS A 128 17.72 0.49 3.04
N ALA A 129 17.20 0.24 4.25
CA ALA A 129 17.88 0.59 5.50
C ALA A 129 19.22 -0.14 5.64
N ARG A 130 19.29 -1.41 5.20
CA ARG A 130 20.52 -2.21 5.20
C ARG A 130 21.53 -1.75 4.14
N ASN A 131 21.06 -1.42 2.94
CA ASN A 131 21.91 -1.01 1.81
C ASN A 131 22.35 0.46 1.86
N GLY A 132 21.53 1.34 2.42
CA GLY A 132 21.79 2.78 2.48
C GLY A 132 22.88 3.17 3.47
N SER A 133 23.33 2.24 4.32
CA SER A 133 24.29 2.54 5.36
C SER A 133 25.76 2.59 4.92
N ARG A 134 26.18 2.01 3.78
CA ARG A 134 27.63 1.70 3.59
C ARG A 134 28.12 1.73 2.12
N ALA A 135 28.65 2.87 1.67
CA ALA A 135 29.57 2.92 0.52
C ALA A 135 31.00 2.49 0.91
N ALA A 136 31.38 2.61 2.19
CA ALA A 136 32.72 2.29 2.69
C ALA A 136 32.83 0.87 3.27
N ASP A 137 31.71 0.25 3.66
CA ASP A 137 31.73 -0.99 4.46
C ASP A 137 31.23 -2.20 3.65
N ARG A 138 31.14 -2.06 2.32
CA ARG A 138 31.08 -3.19 1.37
C ARG A 138 32.28 -4.14 1.47
N LEU A 139 33.36 -3.73 2.14
CA LEU A 139 34.48 -4.58 2.50
C LEU A 139 34.15 -5.55 3.65
N GLN A 140 33.21 -5.21 4.54
CA GLN A 140 32.74 -6.10 5.62
C GLN A 140 31.50 -6.92 5.24
N ASP A 141 30.73 -6.50 4.22
CA ASP A 141 29.62 -7.31 3.68
C ASP A 141 30.08 -8.64 3.03
N VAL A 142 31.38 -8.84 2.84
CA VAL A 142 31.94 -10.11 2.34
C VAL A 142 31.87 -11.23 3.39
N GLU A 143 31.67 -10.92 4.68
CA GLU A 143 31.64 -11.95 5.74
C GLU A 143 30.23 -12.39 6.19
N GLN A 144 29.16 -11.69 5.83
CA GLN A 144 27.78 -12.11 6.16
C GLN A 144 26.79 -11.77 5.04
N PRO A 145 26.66 -12.61 4.02
CA PRO A 145 25.64 -12.44 3.00
C PRO A 145 24.23 -12.62 3.55
N GLU A 146 23.28 -11.95 2.91
CA GLU A 146 21.85 -12.10 3.15
C GLU A 146 21.46 -13.59 3.06
N LEU A 147 20.95 -14.14 4.17
CA LEU A 147 20.46 -15.51 4.22
C LEU A 147 19.30 -15.67 3.24
N SER A 148 19.52 -16.30 2.08
CA SER A 148 18.40 -16.72 1.25
C SER A 148 17.73 -17.90 1.94
N LEU A 149 16.50 -17.70 2.38
CA LEU A 149 15.67 -18.80 2.85
C LEU A 149 15.28 -19.65 1.63
N SER A 150 15.38 -20.98 1.74
CA SER A 150 14.77 -21.90 0.80
C SER A 150 13.27 -21.62 0.66
N MET A 151 12.64 -22.10 -0.41
CA MET A 151 11.18 -21.98 -0.58
C MET A 151 10.39 -22.48 0.63
N ASP A 152 10.98 -23.42 1.39
CA ASP A 152 10.38 -24.05 2.55
C ASP A 152 10.57 -23.25 3.84
N GLY A 153 11.35 -22.15 3.80
CA GLY A 153 11.59 -21.26 4.94
C GLY A 153 12.44 -21.86 6.07
N MET A 154 12.82 -23.13 5.97
CA MET A 154 13.49 -23.89 7.03
C MET A 154 15.02 -23.95 6.87
N THR A 155 15.54 -23.66 5.67
CA THR A 155 16.97 -23.75 5.38
C THR A 155 17.48 -22.40 4.92
N SER A 156 18.44 -21.85 5.65
CA SER A 156 19.16 -20.65 5.24
C SER A 156 20.41 -21.02 4.44
N PHE A 157 20.66 -20.31 3.34
CA PHE A 157 21.89 -20.43 2.56
C PHE A 157 22.69 -19.13 2.63
N LEU A 158 24.00 -19.27 2.73
CA LEU A 158 24.99 -18.20 2.80
C LEU A 158 25.56 -17.95 1.39
N CYS A 159 25.38 -16.75 0.82
CA CYS A 159 25.98 -16.38 -0.46
C CYS A 159 27.44 -15.91 -0.34
N PHE A 160 28.41 -16.79 -0.48
CA PHE A 160 29.81 -16.36 -0.40
C PHE A 160 30.29 -15.81 -1.74
N ASN A 161 31.19 -14.83 -1.67
CA ASN A 161 31.83 -14.20 -2.82
C ASN A 161 33.32 -14.01 -2.53
N THR A 162 34.07 -15.09 -2.70
CA THR A 162 35.48 -15.16 -2.33
C THR A 162 36.35 -14.85 -3.55
N PRO A 163 37.23 -13.83 -3.49
CA PRO A 163 38.20 -13.61 -4.55
C PRO A 163 39.28 -14.70 -4.50
N PHE A 164 39.76 -15.13 -5.66
CA PHE A 164 40.95 -15.96 -5.78
C PHE A 164 41.90 -15.36 -6.81
N TYR A 165 43.18 -15.66 -6.68
CA TYR A 165 44.20 -15.18 -7.60
C TYR A 165 44.80 -16.38 -8.33
N GLU A 166 44.83 -16.32 -9.65
CA GLU A 166 45.53 -17.27 -10.51
C GLU A 166 46.60 -16.49 -11.28
N GLY A 167 47.84 -16.55 -10.77
CA GLY A 167 48.93 -15.69 -11.22
C GLY A 167 48.66 -14.21 -10.95
N THR A 168 48.60 -13.40 -12.00
CA THR A 168 48.30 -11.95 -11.93
C THR A 168 46.82 -11.62 -12.15
N THR A 169 46.00 -12.64 -12.41
CA THR A 169 44.57 -12.48 -12.72
C THR A 169 43.73 -12.72 -11.46
N GLN A 170 42.85 -11.77 -11.14
CA GLN A 170 41.89 -11.90 -10.06
C GLN A 170 40.59 -12.53 -10.58
N GLY A 171 40.29 -13.74 -10.11
CA GLY A 171 39.00 -14.40 -10.29
C GLY A 171 38.10 -14.23 -9.07
N ARG A 172 36.83 -14.61 -9.20
CA ARG A 172 35.87 -14.64 -8.08
C ARG A 172 35.08 -15.93 -8.11
N VAL A 173 34.95 -16.58 -6.96
CA VAL A 173 34.00 -17.68 -6.76
C VAL A 173 32.78 -17.12 -6.04
N THR A 174 31.63 -17.19 -6.70
CA THR A 174 30.33 -16.84 -6.11
C THR A 174 29.49 -18.09 -5.98
N GLY A 175 28.96 -18.36 -4.80
CA GLY A 175 28.15 -19.55 -4.56
C GLY A 175 27.26 -19.42 -3.33
N TRP A 176 26.38 -20.40 -3.16
CA TRP A 176 25.51 -20.54 -1.99
C TRP A 176 25.93 -21.77 -1.21
N GLY A 177 26.13 -21.64 0.11
CA GLY A 177 26.51 -22.75 0.97
C GLY A 177 25.64 -22.84 2.22
N LEU A 178 25.53 -24.04 2.78
CA LEU A 178 24.84 -24.26 4.05
C LEU A 178 25.69 -23.69 5.20
N PRO A 179 25.14 -22.86 6.10
CA PRO A 179 25.88 -22.27 7.21
C PRO A 179 26.59 -23.29 8.09
N GLY A 180 26.01 -24.49 8.27
CA GLY A 180 26.61 -25.57 9.07
C GLY A 180 27.86 -26.21 8.48
N LEU A 181 28.23 -25.90 7.24
CA LEU A 181 29.48 -26.35 6.60
C LEU A 181 30.61 -25.31 6.73
N TYR A 182 30.31 -24.11 7.23
CA TYR A 182 31.29 -23.06 7.53
C TYR A 182 31.64 -23.08 9.03
N CYS A 183 32.23 -24.17 9.49
CA CYS A 183 32.98 -24.16 10.75
C CYS A 183 34.47 -24.08 10.42
N ILE A 184 35.04 -22.88 10.52
CA ILE A 184 36.48 -22.63 10.61
C ILE A 184 36.70 -21.78 11.85
#